data_AF-A0A3Q0SDF9-F1
#
_entry.id   AF-A0A3Q0SDF9-F1
#
_cell.length_a   1.000
_cell.length_b   1.000
_cell.length_c   1.000
_cell.angle_alpha   90.00
_cell.angle_beta   90.00
_cell.angle_gamma   90.00
#
_symmetry.space_group_name_H-M   'P 1'
#
loop_
_entity.id
_entity.type
_entity.pdbx_description
1 polymer ?
#
loop_
_entity_poly.entity_id
_entity_poly.type
_entity_poly.pdbx_seq_one_letter_code
_entity_poly.pdbx_strand_id
1 'polypeptide(L)'
;TLRPGSGPYSAAGAEPRCPLRGDTMKQLEYGALASRANQIKEELRKGVRRHYKEVIDVSWGDSHRAGVKPLTFVRQVLAACVYPPLINSNNLPLDVRQRAQKQLGTCAGGSVGKGYASGVSEIIHSISEFIKRRDGGIPSQPENIYISAGSQWSIGNILHVLVNSEASPKTGVLIPVPCHITTAVSITGLGAVTVPYYLSEEQAWALQVEELQRALESAKGVCNPVALYVINPGNPTGYVQSRKSVQEVIRFASEKGLFLLVDEVYQDSVYGENSEFVSYKRALSEMGPPFSGTVELASFHSVSKGFLGECGLRSGYVELVNLDPAVMNYIQTLFSKDSSSPVLGQIALDLMTDPPKPGDPSYPLYNQVGTLELYLLRTSQHYNLPGLSCPPIGGGFYAFVRLHLTPKSIQKSKELGLQPDTFYCMKLLEEGGVLTTPGCEYGQKEGTYHIRYNTQIDHLLSLLIRVRSSFSFSESN
;
A
#
# COMPACT_ATOMS: atom_id res chain seq x y z
N THR A 1 31.75 -39.48 61.67
CA THR A 1 32.41 -38.22 62.05
C THR A 1 32.10 -37.18 61.00
N LEU A 2 31.47 -36.09 61.45
CA LEU A 2 31.40 -34.75 60.88
C LEU A 2 30.50 -34.44 59.67
N ARG A 3 29.44 -33.74 60.07
CA ARG A 3 28.56 -32.79 59.39
C ARG A 3 29.33 -31.48 58.97
N PRO A 4 28.66 -30.45 58.40
CA PRO A 4 29.12 -29.58 57.31
C PRO A 4 29.66 -28.18 57.72
N GLY A 5 30.04 -27.38 56.71
CA GLY A 5 30.37 -25.94 56.76
C GLY A 5 31.64 -25.68 55.93
N SER A 6 31.75 -24.71 55.02
CA SER A 6 31.48 -23.27 55.17
C SER A 6 31.59 -22.55 53.80
N GLY A 7 30.79 -21.49 53.57
CA GLY A 7 31.06 -20.47 52.52
C GLY A 7 32.30 -19.59 52.88
N PRO A 8 32.61 -18.45 52.19
CA PRO A 8 31.69 -17.43 51.65
C PRO A 8 32.11 -16.67 50.35
N TYR A 9 31.28 -15.68 49.92
CA TYR A 9 31.46 -14.60 48.91
C TYR A 9 31.51 -14.96 47.41
N SER A 10 30.99 -14.22 46.43
CA SER A 10 30.09 -13.04 46.32
C SER A 10 29.71 -12.85 44.83
N ALA A 11 28.50 -12.34 44.59
CA ALA A 11 27.97 -11.62 43.41
C ALA A 11 28.77 -11.57 42.09
N ALA A 12 28.15 -12.03 40.99
CA ALA A 12 27.97 -11.27 39.73
C ALA A 12 27.33 -12.14 38.62
N GLY A 13 26.40 -11.55 37.84
CA GLY A 13 26.10 -11.99 36.47
C GLY A 13 24.71 -12.57 36.28
N ALA A 14 23.71 -11.70 36.10
CA ALA A 14 22.47 -12.07 35.44
C ALA A 14 22.80 -12.50 33.99
N GLU A 15 22.61 -13.78 33.69
CA GLU A 15 22.64 -14.30 32.32
C GLU A 15 21.58 -13.58 31.46
N PRO A 16 21.90 -13.17 30.22
CA PRO A 16 20.94 -12.55 29.33
C PRO A 16 19.91 -13.59 28.89
N ARG A 17 18.69 -13.47 29.43
CA ARG A 17 17.55 -14.30 29.03
C ARG A 17 17.15 -13.99 27.59
N CYS A 18 17.09 -15.07 26.80
CA CYS A 18 16.59 -15.13 25.42
C CYS A 18 15.21 -14.43 25.27
N PRO A 19 15.02 -13.52 24.29
CA PRO A 19 13.78 -12.73 24.14
C PRO A 19 12.71 -13.46 23.31
N LEU A 20 12.55 -14.77 23.47
CA LEU A 20 11.47 -15.54 22.86
C LEU A 20 10.40 -15.95 23.89
N ARG A 21 10.04 -15.03 24.80
CA ARG A 21 8.76 -15.10 25.53
C ARG A 21 7.71 -14.32 24.74
N GLY A 22 6.56 -14.92 24.51
CA GLY A 22 5.42 -14.41 23.75
C GLY A 22 4.70 -13.17 24.33
N ASP A 23 5.43 -12.29 25.02
CA ASP A 23 4.96 -10.98 25.44
C ASP A 23 5.42 -9.97 24.38
N THR A 24 4.49 -9.49 23.54
CA THR A 24 4.56 -8.41 22.51
C THR A 24 4.41 -8.78 21.03
N MET A 25 3.62 -9.81 20.69
CA MET A 25 2.70 -9.58 19.56
C MET A 25 1.55 -8.73 20.09
N LYS A 26 1.75 -7.41 20.13
CA LYS A 26 0.66 -6.49 20.46
C LYS A 26 -0.42 -6.71 19.41
N GLN A 27 -1.60 -7.17 19.83
CA GLN A 27 -2.73 -7.32 18.93
C GLN A 27 -3.00 -5.96 18.27
N LEU A 28 -3.06 -5.94 16.93
CA LEU A 28 -3.44 -4.72 16.20
C LEU A 28 -4.80 -4.26 16.74
N GLU A 29 -4.91 -2.98 17.10
CA GLU A 29 -6.14 -2.34 17.58
C GLU A 29 -7.28 -2.55 16.56
N TYR A 30 -6.94 -2.52 15.27
CA TYR A 30 -7.88 -2.83 14.19
C TYR A 30 -8.43 -4.27 14.25
N GLY A 31 -7.67 -5.24 14.73
CA GLY A 31 -8.13 -6.63 14.88
C GLY A 31 -9.33 -6.75 15.85
N ALA A 32 -9.31 -5.99 16.94
CA ALA A 32 -10.42 -5.92 17.88
C ALA A 32 -11.65 -5.24 17.26
N LEU A 33 -11.45 -4.12 16.54
CA LEU A 33 -12.53 -3.42 15.81
C LEU A 33 -13.18 -4.32 14.75
N ALA A 34 -12.38 -5.04 13.96
CA ALA A 34 -12.88 -5.94 12.92
C ALA A 34 -13.67 -7.12 13.52
N SER A 35 -13.17 -7.69 14.62
CA SER A 35 -13.90 -8.73 15.37
C SER A 35 -15.24 -8.22 15.87
N ARG A 36 -15.27 -7.02 16.47
CA ARG A 36 -16.50 -6.41 16.95
C ARG A 36 -17.48 -6.09 15.82
N ALA A 37 -16.99 -5.58 14.69
CA ALA A 37 -17.83 -5.32 13.52
C ALA A 37 -18.49 -6.60 12.99
N ASN A 38 -17.80 -7.73 13.01
CA ASN A 38 -18.36 -9.02 12.62
C ASN A 38 -19.43 -9.51 13.61
N GLN A 39 -19.25 -9.30 14.91
CA GLN A 39 -20.28 -9.59 15.91
C GLN A 39 -21.54 -8.75 15.65
N ILE A 40 -21.39 -7.44 15.42
CA ILE A 40 -22.52 -6.53 15.13
C ILE A 40 -23.25 -6.97 13.86
N LYS A 41 -22.52 -7.35 12.79
CA LYS A 41 -23.14 -7.88 11.56
C LYS A 41 -23.99 -9.12 11.85
N GLU A 42 -23.51 -10.01 12.72
CA GLU A 42 -24.25 -11.21 13.12
C GLU A 42 -25.45 -10.91 14.01
N GLU A 43 -25.33 -9.97 14.95
CA GLU A 43 -26.44 -9.45 15.76
C GLU A 43 -27.56 -8.88 14.87
N LEU A 44 -27.20 -8.07 13.86
CA LEU A 44 -28.15 -7.50 12.89
C LEU A 44 -28.86 -8.60 12.07
N ARG A 45 -28.13 -9.64 11.63
CA ARG A 45 -28.73 -10.81 10.94
C ARG A 45 -29.73 -11.55 11.83
N LYS A 46 -29.48 -11.60 13.14
CA LYS A 46 -30.39 -12.19 14.13
C LYS A 46 -31.56 -11.27 14.53
N GLY A 47 -31.66 -10.07 13.95
CA GLY A 47 -32.75 -9.14 14.20
C GLY A 47 -32.58 -8.26 15.44
N VAL A 48 -31.37 -8.18 16.03
CA VAL A 48 -31.07 -7.24 17.10
C VAL A 48 -31.24 -5.82 16.56
N ARG A 49 -32.09 -5.01 17.23
CA ARG A 49 -32.37 -3.64 16.81
C ARG A 49 -31.20 -2.72 17.17
N ARG A 50 -30.73 -1.95 16.19
CA ARG A 50 -29.75 -0.85 16.34
C ARG A 50 -30.23 0.39 15.58
N HIS A 51 -29.54 1.51 15.76
CA HIS A 51 -29.84 2.77 15.05
C HIS A 51 -29.54 2.74 13.54
N TYR A 52 -28.83 1.71 13.09
CA TYR A 52 -28.48 1.44 11.70
C TYR A 52 -28.86 0.01 11.31
N LYS A 53 -29.00 -0.23 10.01
CA LYS A 53 -29.45 -1.53 9.46
C LYS A 53 -28.29 -2.44 9.04
N GLU A 54 -27.12 -1.87 8.80
CA GLU A 54 -25.94 -2.58 8.34
C GLU A 54 -24.67 -1.90 8.86
N VAL A 55 -23.57 -2.67 8.87
CA VAL A 55 -22.24 -2.12 9.14
C VAL A 55 -21.57 -1.76 7.81
N ILE A 56 -21.28 -0.49 7.63
CA ILE A 56 -20.58 0.06 6.47
C ILE A 56 -19.09 -0.01 6.75
N ASP A 57 -18.38 -0.84 6.01
CA ASP A 57 -16.93 -1.01 6.16
C ASP A 57 -16.18 -0.16 5.15
N VAL A 58 -15.59 0.92 5.64
CA VAL A 58 -14.75 1.84 4.87
C VAL A 58 -13.27 1.69 5.20
N SER A 59 -12.90 0.67 5.95
CA SER A 59 -11.52 0.45 6.42
C SER A 59 -10.64 -0.25 5.38
N TRP A 60 -11.22 -0.87 4.34
CA TRP A 60 -10.50 -1.63 3.32
C TRP A 60 -10.39 -0.87 2.00
N GLY A 61 -9.21 -0.93 1.34
CA GLY A 61 -9.04 -0.46 -0.04
C GLY A 61 -9.25 -1.54 -1.07
N ASP A 62 -10.37 -2.26 -0.96
CA ASP A 62 -10.85 -3.17 -1.99
C ASP A 62 -11.95 -2.42 -2.77
N SER A 63 -11.64 -2.03 -4.01
CA SER A 63 -12.55 -1.26 -4.86
C SER A 63 -13.89 -1.97 -5.07
N HIS A 64 -13.87 -3.29 -5.29
CA HIS A 64 -15.10 -4.05 -5.53
C HIS A 64 -15.95 -4.16 -4.28
N ARG A 65 -15.32 -4.28 -3.11
CA ARG A 65 -16.02 -4.21 -1.83
C ARG A 65 -16.62 -2.83 -1.57
N ALA A 66 -15.98 -1.76 -2.06
CA ALA A 66 -16.50 -0.40 -2.04
C ALA A 66 -17.65 -0.16 -3.03
N GLY A 67 -18.03 -1.16 -3.84
CA GLY A 67 -19.11 -1.05 -4.82
C GLY A 67 -18.65 -0.63 -6.21
N VAL A 68 -17.35 -0.43 -6.43
CA VAL A 68 -16.80 -0.22 -7.78
C VAL A 68 -17.07 -1.46 -8.62
N LYS A 69 -17.66 -1.28 -9.79
CA LYS A 69 -17.96 -2.40 -10.69
C LYS A 69 -16.67 -2.83 -11.41
N PRO A 70 -16.42 -4.15 -11.54
CA PRO A 70 -15.26 -4.63 -12.27
C PRO A 70 -15.32 -4.22 -13.75
N LEU A 71 -14.16 -4.02 -14.36
CA LEU A 71 -14.06 -3.65 -15.77
C LEU A 71 -14.53 -4.79 -16.66
N THR A 72 -15.55 -4.51 -17.47
CA THR A 72 -16.20 -5.50 -18.33
C THR A 72 -15.19 -6.15 -19.29
N PHE A 73 -14.34 -5.35 -19.94
CA PHE A 73 -13.30 -5.84 -20.84
C PHE A 73 -12.38 -6.87 -20.18
N VAL A 74 -11.89 -6.56 -18.98
CA VAL A 74 -10.99 -7.44 -18.21
C VAL A 74 -11.68 -8.75 -17.88
N ARG A 75 -12.91 -8.69 -17.37
CA ARG A 75 -13.70 -9.87 -17.03
C ARG A 75 -13.99 -10.76 -18.24
N GLN A 76 -14.32 -10.16 -19.38
CA GLN A 76 -14.61 -10.91 -20.60
C GLN A 76 -13.36 -11.58 -21.17
N VAL A 77 -12.20 -10.90 -21.17
CA VAL A 77 -10.94 -11.50 -21.62
C VAL A 77 -10.55 -12.65 -20.69
N LEU A 78 -10.54 -12.44 -19.38
CA LEU A 78 -10.20 -13.51 -18.42
C LEU A 78 -11.16 -14.71 -18.54
N ALA A 79 -12.46 -14.46 -18.70
CA ALA A 79 -13.45 -15.52 -18.92
C ALA A 79 -13.17 -16.32 -20.20
N ALA A 80 -12.82 -15.65 -21.30
CA ALA A 80 -12.47 -16.31 -22.55
C ALA A 80 -11.13 -17.08 -22.46
N CYS A 81 -10.17 -16.63 -21.65
CA CYS A 81 -8.95 -17.39 -21.39
C CYS A 81 -9.20 -18.63 -20.50
N VAL A 82 -10.13 -18.55 -19.54
CA VAL A 82 -10.52 -19.69 -18.70
C VAL A 82 -11.40 -20.69 -19.47
N TYR A 83 -12.30 -20.19 -20.33
CA TYR A 83 -13.20 -20.99 -21.16
C TYR A 83 -13.04 -20.63 -22.65
N PRO A 84 -12.01 -21.18 -23.33
CA PRO A 84 -11.66 -20.86 -24.71
C PRO A 84 -12.76 -20.95 -25.76
N PRO A 85 -13.80 -21.81 -25.65
CA PRO A 85 -14.92 -21.79 -26.60
C PRO A 85 -15.60 -20.42 -26.75
N LEU A 86 -15.50 -19.53 -25.76
CA LEU A 86 -16.02 -18.15 -25.86
C LEU A 86 -15.32 -17.30 -26.92
N ILE A 87 -14.08 -17.64 -27.32
CA ILE A 87 -13.35 -16.94 -28.39
C ILE A 87 -14.07 -17.05 -29.74
N ASN A 88 -14.82 -18.13 -29.95
CA ASN A 88 -15.60 -18.34 -31.17
C ASN A 88 -17.05 -17.84 -31.04
N SER A 89 -17.43 -17.28 -29.90
CA SER A 89 -18.78 -16.78 -29.65
C SER A 89 -18.98 -15.38 -30.22
N ASN A 90 -20.15 -15.10 -30.79
CA ASN A 90 -20.54 -13.76 -31.21
C ASN A 90 -21.01 -12.88 -30.04
N ASN A 91 -21.09 -13.42 -28.82
CA ASN A 91 -21.51 -12.70 -27.62
C ASN A 91 -20.39 -11.86 -26.98
N LEU A 92 -19.15 -11.99 -27.48
CA LEU A 92 -18.01 -11.19 -27.02
C LEU A 92 -17.56 -10.19 -28.10
N PRO A 93 -17.17 -8.97 -27.71
CA PRO A 93 -16.56 -8.00 -28.62
C PRO A 93 -15.35 -8.58 -29.38
N LEU A 94 -15.09 -8.08 -30.59
CA LEU A 94 -14.01 -8.59 -31.44
C LEU A 94 -12.63 -8.45 -30.78
N ASP A 95 -12.35 -7.29 -30.20
CA ASP A 95 -11.12 -6.97 -29.47
C ASP A 95 -10.93 -7.85 -28.23
N VAL A 96 -12.00 -8.21 -27.53
CA VAL A 96 -11.96 -9.19 -26.43
C VAL A 96 -11.51 -10.56 -26.92
N ARG A 97 -12.10 -11.06 -28.02
CA ARG A 97 -11.79 -12.39 -28.58
C ARG A 97 -10.35 -12.43 -29.09
N GLN A 98 -9.92 -11.38 -29.80
CA GLN A 98 -8.55 -11.22 -30.27
C GLN A 98 -7.55 -11.14 -29.10
N ARG A 99 -7.87 -10.39 -28.05
CA ARG A 99 -7.03 -10.29 -26.86
C ARG A 99 -6.91 -11.65 -26.16
N ALA A 100 -8.01 -12.35 -25.94
CA ALA A 100 -8.00 -13.67 -25.31
C ALA A 100 -7.19 -14.69 -26.14
N GLN A 101 -7.36 -14.69 -27.47
CA GLN A 101 -6.59 -15.54 -28.37
C GLN A 101 -5.08 -15.23 -28.32
N LYS A 102 -4.71 -13.94 -28.28
CA LYS A 102 -3.32 -13.50 -28.10
C LYS A 102 -2.75 -14.02 -26.78
N GLN A 103 -3.48 -13.85 -25.68
CA GLN A 103 -3.03 -14.27 -24.34
C GLN A 103 -2.90 -15.79 -24.20
N LEU A 104 -3.79 -16.57 -24.80
CA LEU A 104 -3.61 -18.03 -24.84
C LEU A 104 -2.42 -18.42 -25.72
N GLY A 105 -2.16 -17.68 -26.81
CA GLY A 105 -1.00 -17.91 -27.67
C GLY A 105 0.36 -17.69 -26.98
N THR A 106 0.44 -16.82 -25.98
CA THR A 106 1.64 -16.61 -25.15
C THR A 106 1.76 -17.65 -24.03
N CYS A 107 0.64 -18.29 -23.67
CA CYS A 107 0.64 -19.39 -22.72
C CYS A 107 1.16 -20.68 -23.37
N ALA A 108 2.20 -21.30 -22.80
CA ALA A 108 2.72 -22.55 -23.33
C ALA A 108 1.63 -23.64 -23.26
N GLY A 109 1.32 -24.25 -24.41
CA GLY A 109 0.22 -25.22 -24.54
C GLY A 109 -1.18 -24.60 -24.60
N GLY A 110 -1.30 -23.28 -24.79
CA GLY A 110 -2.59 -22.62 -24.99
C GLY A 110 -3.47 -22.59 -23.73
N SER A 111 -2.87 -22.68 -22.54
CA SER A 111 -3.61 -22.88 -21.29
C SER A 111 -3.13 -21.97 -20.17
N VAL A 112 -4.09 -21.32 -19.50
CA VAL A 112 -3.86 -20.54 -18.28
C VAL A 112 -3.48 -21.40 -17.06
N GLY A 113 -3.50 -22.73 -17.19
CA GLY A 113 -3.04 -23.65 -16.15
C GLY A 113 -1.52 -23.84 -16.11
N LYS A 114 -0.77 -23.23 -17.03
CA LYS A 114 0.69 -23.34 -17.09
C LYS A 114 1.37 -22.51 -16.01
N GLY A 115 2.29 -23.11 -15.25
CA GLY A 115 3.18 -22.38 -14.35
C GLY A 115 4.40 -21.78 -15.05
N TYR A 116 4.85 -20.61 -14.58
CA TYR A 116 6.05 -19.91 -15.04
C TYR A 116 6.96 -19.61 -13.83
N ALA A 117 8.28 -19.67 -14.02
CA ALA A 117 9.22 -19.33 -12.96
C ALA A 117 9.26 -17.81 -12.69
N SER A 118 9.48 -17.00 -13.73
CA SER A 118 9.66 -15.53 -13.61
C SER A 118 8.53 -14.71 -14.23
N GLY A 119 7.48 -15.37 -14.72
CA GLY A 119 6.38 -14.76 -15.45
C GLY A 119 6.35 -15.14 -16.93
N VAL A 120 5.26 -14.79 -17.61
CA VAL A 120 5.09 -14.95 -19.06
C VAL A 120 5.91 -13.87 -19.77
N SER A 121 6.88 -14.28 -20.59
CA SER A 121 7.83 -13.37 -21.25
C SER A 121 7.15 -12.24 -22.01
N GLU A 122 6.10 -12.53 -22.79
CA GLU A 122 5.39 -11.54 -23.59
C GLU A 122 4.64 -10.50 -22.72
N ILE A 123 4.22 -10.90 -21.52
CA ILE A 123 3.60 -10.00 -20.55
C ILE A 123 4.67 -9.08 -19.94
N ILE A 124 5.84 -9.62 -19.60
CA ILE A 124 7.00 -8.83 -19.14
C ILE A 124 7.39 -7.78 -20.19
N HIS A 125 7.43 -8.14 -21.47
CA HIS A 125 7.68 -7.20 -22.56
C HIS A 125 6.59 -6.14 -22.67
N SER A 126 5.32 -6.51 -22.49
CA SER A 126 4.19 -5.56 -22.51
C SER A 126 4.27 -4.56 -21.35
N ILE A 127 4.72 -5.01 -20.16
CA ILE A 127 4.99 -4.14 -19.01
C ILE A 127 6.15 -3.18 -19.32
N SER A 128 7.26 -3.67 -19.89
CA SER A 128 8.40 -2.82 -20.30
C SER A 128 7.97 -1.73 -21.28
N GLU A 129 7.20 -2.09 -22.31
CA GLU A 129 6.70 -1.13 -23.29
C GLU A 129 5.70 -0.15 -22.69
N PHE A 130 4.90 -0.57 -21.70
CA PHE A 130 4.04 0.33 -20.93
C PHE A 130 4.86 1.34 -20.13
N ILE A 131 5.88 0.89 -19.39
CA ILE A 131 6.76 1.76 -18.61
C ILE A 131 7.41 2.78 -19.54
N LYS A 132 7.92 2.34 -20.69
CA LYS A 132 8.52 3.22 -21.71
C LYS A 132 7.53 4.26 -22.23
N ARG A 133 6.29 3.87 -22.56
CA ARG A 133 5.24 4.82 -23.00
C ARG A 133 4.88 5.82 -21.90
N ARG A 134 4.62 5.33 -20.69
CA ARG A 134 4.29 6.13 -19.50
C ARG A 134 5.38 7.16 -19.18
N ASP A 135 6.64 6.74 -19.32
CA ASP A 135 7.81 7.57 -19.00
C ASP A 135 8.31 8.40 -20.19
N GLY A 136 7.48 8.66 -21.21
CA GLY A 136 7.82 9.57 -22.31
C GLY A 136 8.90 9.06 -23.26
N GLY A 137 9.03 7.73 -23.42
CA GLY A 137 9.98 7.09 -24.32
C GLY A 137 11.27 6.61 -23.64
N ILE A 138 11.44 6.86 -22.34
CA ILE A 138 12.60 6.40 -21.56
C ILE A 138 12.62 4.86 -21.54
N PRO A 139 13.69 4.21 -22.03
CA PRO A 139 13.76 2.75 -22.12
C PRO A 139 13.47 2.05 -20.80
N SER A 140 12.85 0.88 -20.89
CA SER A 140 12.73 -0.12 -19.83
C SER A 140 13.21 -1.44 -20.43
N GLN A 141 13.88 -2.27 -19.65
CA GLN A 141 14.43 -3.54 -20.13
C GLN A 141 13.64 -4.69 -19.50
N PRO A 142 13.10 -5.64 -20.29
CA PRO A 142 12.36 -6.79 -19.76
C PRO A 142 13.11 -7.57 -18.67
N GLU A 143 14.45 -7.66 -18.77
CA GLU A 143 15.32 -8.38 -17.83
C GLU A 143 15.36 -7.74 -16.42
N ASN A 144 14.89 -6.49 -16.32
CA ASN A 144 14.81 -5.75 -15.07
C ASN A 144 13.43 -5.83 -14.41
N ILE A 145 12.49 -6.57 -15.00
CA ILE A 145 11.10 -6.63 -14.56
C ILE A 145 10.77 -8.02 -14.03
N TYR A 146 10.21 -8.06 -12.82
CA TYR A 146 9.80 -9.29 -12.17
C TYR A 146 8.34 -9.25 -11.77
N ILE A 147 7.56 -10.22 -12.23
CA ILE A 147 6.15 -10.37 -11.87
C ILE A 147 6.02 -11.12 -10.54
N SER A 148 5.11 -10.68 -9.69
CA SER A 148 4.92 -11.21 -8.33
C SER A 148 3.47 -11.35 -7.92
N ALA A 149 3.23 -12.05 -6.81
CA ALA A 149 1.92 -12.22 -6.18
C ALA A 149 1.40 -10.93 -5.49
N GLY A 150 1.43 -9.81 -6.21
CA GLY A 150 1.17 -8.46 -5.73
C GLY A 150 2.42 -7.75 -5.18
N SER A 151 2.37 -6.43 -5.13
CA SER A 151 3.53 -5.58 -4.81
C SER A 151 4.18 -5.87 -3.44
N GLN A 152 3.38 -6.17 -2.42
CA GLN A 152 3.87 -6.47 -1.07
C GLN A 152 4.78 -7.70 -1.03
N TRP A 153 4.55 -8.69 -1.90
CA TRP A 153 5.43 -9.86 -2.01
C TRP A 153 6.78 -9.46 -2.61
N SER A 154 6.79 -8.63 -3.66
CA SER A 154 8.04 -8.09 -4.22
C SER A 154 8.80 -7.25 -3.20
N ILE A 155 8.11 -6.36 -2.48
CA ILE A 155 8.73 -5.51 -1.44
C ILE A 155 9.41 -6.40 -0.38
N GLY A 156 8.72 -7.44 0.10
CA GLY A 156 9.30 -8.38 1.07
C GLY A 156 10.55 -9.09 0.55
N ASN A 157 10.56 -9.53 -0.71
CA ASN A 157 11.73 -10.18 -1.30
C ASN A 157 12.89 -9.22 -1.53
N ILE A 158 12.65 -7.99 -1.98
CA ILE A 158 13.72 -6.99 -2.09
C ILE A 158 14.27 -6.63 -0.70
N LEU A 159 13.40 -6.51 0.32
CA LEU A 159 13.85 -6.34 1.70
C LEU A 159 14.71 -7.52 2.19
N HIS A 160 14.38 -8.76 1.82
CA HIS A 160 15.20 -9.92 2.15
C HIS A 160 16.60 -9.85 1.52
N VAL A 161 16.75 -9.24 0.34
CA VAL A 161 18.07 -9.01 -0.29
C VAL A 161 18.85 -7.92 0.47
N LEU A 162 18.17 -6.86 0.91
CA LEU A 162 18.80 -5.69 1.55
C LEU A 162 19.14 -5.92 3.03
N VAL A 163 18.38 -6.75 3.73
CA VAL A 163 18.52 -6.96 5.17
C VAL A 163 19.51 -8.08 5.47
N ASN A 164 20.58 -7.73 6.16
CA ASN A 164 21.47 -8.69 6.78
C ASN A 164 21.12 -8.81 8.27
N SER A 165 20.49 -9.92 8.66
CA SER A 165 20.05 -10.15 10.05
C SER A 165 21.21 -10.18 11.05
N GLU A 166 22.41 -10.53 10.59
CA GLU A 166 23.63 -10.64 11.40
C GLU A 166 24.46 -9.35 11.42
N ALA A 167 24.00 -8.28 10.74
CA ALA A 167 24.73 -7.03 10.70
C ALA A 167 24.80 -6.35 12.08
N SER A 168 25.98 -5.81 12.40
CA SER A 168 26.23 -4.97 13.56
C SER A 168 26.98 -3.71 13.12
N PRO A 169 26.35 -2.51 13.16
CA PRO A 169 24.98 -2.26 13.57
C PRO A 169 23.94 -2.89 12.61
N LYS A 170 22.72 -3.14 13.11
CA LYS A 170 21.63 -3.74 12.34
C LYS A 170 21.29 -2.92 11.10
N THR A 171 20.79 -3.56 10.05
CA THR A 171 20.24 -2.86 8.88
C THR A 171 19.06 -1.96 9.29
N GLY A 172 19.05 -0.72 8.79
CA GLY A 172 17.96 0.25 8.96
C GLY A 172 17.23 0.53 7.64
N VAL A 173 15.92 0.77 7.70
CA VAL A 173 15.10 1.19 6.56
C VAL A 173 14.30 2.41 6.93
N LEU A 174 14.43 3.49 6.17
CA LEU A 174 13.62 4.69 6.36
C LEU A 174 12.20 4.43 5.87
N ILE A 175 11.20 4.69 6.71
CA ILE A 175 9.78 4.49 6.36
C ILE A 175 8.95 5.75 6.67
N PRO A 176 7.94 6.07 5.85
CA PRO A 176 7.10 7.24 6.09
C PRO A 176 6.23 7.00 7.33
N VAL A 177 5.88 8.08 8.01
CA VAL A 177 4.83 8.14 9.02
C VAL A 177 3.87 9.26 8.63
N PRO A 178 2.59 8.97 8.37
CA PRO A 178 1.92 7.67 8.48
C PRO A 178 2.24 6.69 7.32
N CYS A 179 2.27 5.38 7.61
CA CYS A 179 2.44 4.29 6.64
C CYS A 179 1.74 3.01 7.12
N HIS A 180 1.25 2.16 6.21
CA HIS A 180 0.65 0.89 6.59
C HIS A 180 1.63 0.03 7.41
N ILE A 181 1.18 -0.50 8.56
CA ILE A 181 2.01 -1.26 9.51
C ILE A 181 2.66 -2.50 8.90
N THR A 182 2.09 -3.06 7.83
CA THR A 182 2.60 -4.28 7.18
C THR A 182 4.05 -4.13 6.73
N THR A 183 4.44 -2.97 6.19
CA THR A 183 5.83 -2.78 5.76
C THR A 183 6.78 -2.75 6.96
N ALA A 184 6.38 -2.07 8.05
CA ALA A 184 7.16 -2.05 9.29
C ALA A 184 7.30 -3.46 9.91
N VAL A 185 6.22 -4.26 9.89
CA VAL A 185 6.24 -5.66 10.34
C VAL A 185 7.16 -6.52 9.48
N SER A 186 7.14 -6.35 8.15
CA SER A 186 8.05 -7.07 7.26
C SER A 186 9.52 -6.72 7.52
N ILE A 187 9.84 -5.44 7.72
CA ILE A 187 11.22 -4.98 8.01
C ILE A 187 11.70 -5.57 9.35
N THR A 188 10.90 -5.43 10.40
CA THR A 188 11.27 -5.91 11.74
C THR A 188 11.31 -7.44 11.83
N GLY A 189 10.42 -8.13 11.09
CA GLY A 189 10.41 -9.58 10.96
C GLY A 189 11.67 -10.16 10.31
N LEU A 190 12.36 -9.38 9.47
CA LEU A 190 13.67 -9.73 8.90
C LEU A 190 14.85 -9.38 9.82
N GLY A 191 14.59 -8.82 11.01
CA GLY A 191 15.62 -8.44 11.99
C GLY A 191 16.18 -7.02 11.81
N ALA A 192 15.66 -6.24 10.84
CA ALA A 192 16.06 -4.86 10.60
C ALA A 192 15.31 -3.86 11.52
N VAL A 193 15.79 -2.62 11.53
CA VAL A 193 15.23 -1.49 12.29
C VAL A 193 14.49 -0.56 11.35
N THR A 194 13.26 -0.16 11.73
CA THR A 194 12.52 0.90 11.03
C THR A 194 12.97 2.27 11.52
N VAL A 195 13.30 3.17 10.60
CA VAL A 195 13.71 4.56 10.88
C VAL A 195 12.59 5.49 10.39
N PRO A 196 11.68 5.96 11.26
CA PRO A 196 10.53 6.73 10.82
C PRO A 196 10.92 8.14 10.37
N TYR A 197 10.37 8.58 9.24
CA TYR A 197 10.35 9.99 8.80
C TYR A 197 8.90 10.48 8.69
N TYR A 198 8.59 11.63 9.27
CA TYR A 198 7.22 12.15 9.43
C TYR A 198 6.83 13.04 8.25
N LEU A 199 5.78 12.66 7.53
CA LEU A 199 5.19 13.52 6.51
C LEU A 199 4.56 14.76 7.17
N SER A 200 4.72 15.94 6.57
CA SER A 200 4.21 17.19 7.15
C SER A 200 2.72 17.35 6.85
N GLU A 201 1.88 17.04 7.84
CA GLU A 201 0.43 17.26 7.75
C GLU A 201 0.08 18.71 7.39
N GLU A 202 0.81 19.67 7.97
CA GLU A 202 0.62 21.11 7.76
C GLU A 202 0.91 21.54 6.31
N GLN A 203 1.71 20.76 5.58
CA GLN A 203 2.02 20.94 4.16
C GLN A 203 1.38 19.84 3.30
N ALA A 204 0.15 19.44 3.65
CA ALA A 204 -0.62 18.44 2.91
C ALA A 204 0.10 17.08 2.74
N TRP A 205 0.75 16.64 3.83
CA TRP A 205 1.56 15.42 3.91
C TRP A 205 2.80 15.41 3.02
N ALA A 206 3.34 16.59 2.71
CA ALA A 206 4.59 16.69 1.95
C ALA A 206 5.75 15.99 2.64
N LEU A 207 6.58 15.34 1.83
CA LEU A 207 7.87 14.77 2.23
C LEU A 207 8.94 15.85 2.15
N GLN A 208 9.65 16.08 3.24
CA GLN A 208 10.70 17.11 3.37
C GLN A 208 12.08 16.47 3.51
N VAL A 209 13.09 16.99 2.81
CA VAL A 209 14.47 16.46 2.86
C VAL A 209 15.09 16.68 4.24
N GLU A 210 14.75 17.80 4.90
CA GLU A 210 15.19 18.13 6.25
C GLU A 210 14.74 17.07 7.25
N GLU A 211 13.53 16.55 7.05
CA GLU A 211 12.96 15.48 7.86
C GLU A 211 13.63 14.13 7.60
N LEU A 212 14.00 13.83 6.35
CA LEU A 212 14.83 12.66 6.04
C LEU A 212 16.21 12.76 6.71
N GLN A 213 16.81 13.96 6.72
CA GLN A 213 18.09 14.21 7.36
C GLN A 213 18.00 14.04 8.89
N ARG A 214 16.92 14.52 9.52
CA ARG A 214 16.61 14.26 10.94
C ARG A 214 16.47 12.77 11.22
N ALA A 215 15.73 12.04 10.37
CA ALA A 215 15.51 10.61 10.52
C ALA A 215 16.85 9.84 10.47
N LEU A 216 17.72 10.13 9.50
CA LEU A 216 19.07 9.56 9.44
C LEU A 216 19.91 9.88 10.68
N GLU A 217 19.86 11.12 11.16
CA GLU A 217 20.59 11.51 12.37
C GLU A 217 20.14 10.68 13.59
N SER A 218 18.82 10.48 13.74
CA SER A 218 18.26 9.68 14.83
C SER A 218 18.64 8.20 14.78
N ALA A 219 19.06 7.70 13.61
CA ALA A 219 19.50 6.32 13.43
C ALA A 219 20.98 6.09 13.78
N LYS A 220 21.78 7.16 13.94
CA LYS A 220 23.21 7.03 14.25
C LYS A 220 23.40 6.33 15.59
N GLY A 221 24.27 5.32 15.60
CA GLY A 221 24.52 4.49 16.79
C GLY A 221 23.41 3.48 17.11
N VAL A 222 22.29 3.48 16.36
CA VAL A 222 21.17 2.54 16.53
C VAL A 222 21.18 1.48 15.43
N CYS A 223 21.30 1.89 14.17
CA CYS A 223 21.32 1.03 12.99
C CYS A 223 22.14 1.66 11.87
N ASN A 224 22.39 0.90 10.78
CA ASN A 224 22.93 1.41 9.53
C ASN A 224 21.81 1.50 8.48
N PRO A 225 21.23 2.69 8.21
CA PRO A 225 20.22 2.84 7.18
C PRO A 225 20.78 2.52 5.79
N VAL A 226 20.12 1.61 5.06
CA VAL A 226 20.54 1.20 3.70
C VAL A 226 19.48 1.48 2.63
N ALA A 227 18.23 1.71 3.04
CA ALA A 227 17.13 1.90 2.11
C ALA A 227 16.16 2.99 2.57
N LEU A 228 15.53 3.63 1.60
CA LEU A 228 14.44 4.59 1.78
C LEU A 228 13.18 4.09 1.09
N TYR A 229 12.16 3.78 1.89
CA TYR A 229 10.83 3.41 1.41
C TYR A 229 9.97 4.65 1.19
N VAL A 230 9.40 4.80 0.00
CA VAL A 230 8.52 5.89 -0.41
C VAL A 230 7.23 5.32 -0.97
N ILE A 231 6.10 5.95 -0.67
CA ILE A 231 4.78 5.60 -1.23
C ILE A 231 4.28 6.83 -2.01
N ASN A 232 4.09 6.70 -3.32
CA ASN A 232 3.65 7.82 -4.17
C ASN A 232 2.78 7.31 -5.34
N PRO A 233 1.49 7.67 -5.43
CA PRO A 233 0.69 8.43 -4.45
C PRO A 233 0.57 7.75 -3.08
N GLY A 234 0.49 8.58 -2.02
CA GLY A 234 0.58 8.15 -0.63
C GLY A 234 -0.64 7.39 -0.10
N ASN A 235 -0.39 6.39 0.74
CA ASN A 235 -1.39 5.68 1.54
C ASN A 235 -0.88 5.63 2.99
N PRO A 236 -1.61 6.25 3.96
CA PRO A 236 -3.02 6.63 3.90
C PRO A 236 -3.30 8.07 3.45
N THR A 237 -2.28 8.88 3.15
CA THR A 237 -2.39 10.34 3.09
C THR A 237 -3.02 10.90 1.82
N GLY A 238 -2.98 10.16 0.72
CA GLY A 238 -3.41 10.63 -0.60
C GLY A 238 -2.54 11.75 -1.19
N TYR A 239 -1.35 12.00 -0.62
CA TYR A 239 -0.41 12.97 -1.14
C TYR A 239 0.22 12.48 -2.45
N VAL A 240 0.34 13.38 -3.43
CA VAL A 240 1.02 13.14 -4.71
C VAL A 240 2.24 14.04 -4.74
N GLN A 241 3.43 13.44 -4.82
CA GLN A 241 4.68 14.19 -4.84
C GLN A 241 4.79 15.02 -6.13
N SER A 242 5.21 16.28 -5.98
CA SER A 242 5.64 17.07 -7.12
C SER A 242 6.93 16.51 -7.73
N ARG A 243 7.14 16.75 -9.03
CA ARG A 243 8.40 16.42 -9.71
C ARG A 243 9.64 16.91 -8.96
N LYS A 244 9.58 18.13 -8.43
CA LYS A 244 10.67 18.73 -7.64
C LYS A 244 10.95 17.91 -6.38
N SER A 245 9.91 17.54 -5.63
CA SER A 245 10.04 16.70 -4.43
C SER A 245 10.65 15.33 -4.76
N VAL A 246 10.21 14.68 -5.85
CA VAL A 246 10.81 13.41 -6.32
C VAL A 246 12.31 13.58 -6.59
N GLN A 247 12.71 14.62 -7.32
CA GLN A 247 14.12 14.88 -7.63
C GLN A 247 14.97 15.20 -6.39
N GLU A 248 14.40 15.90 -5.41
CA GLU A 248 15.04 16.19 -4.13
C GLU A 248 15.28 14.91 -3.31
N VAL A 249 14.30 13.99 -3.30
CA VAL A 249 14.44 12.68 -2.66
C VAL A 249 15.50 11.82 -3.35
N ILE A 250 15.52 11.79 -4.70
CA ILE A 250 16.54 11.06 -5.47
C ILE A 250 17.95 11.60 -5.15
N ARG A 251 18.10 12.94 -5.12
CA ARG A 251 19.39 13.56 -4.76
C ARG A 251 19.81 13.16 -3.36
N PHE A 252 18.90 13.23 -2.39
CA PHE A 252 19.17 12.80 -1.02
C PHE A 252 19.60 11.32 -0.94
N ALA A 253 18.87 10.42 -1.60
CA ALA A 253 19.21 9.00 -1.62
C ALA A 253 20.59 8.75 -2.26
N SER A 254 20.91 9.46 -3.35
CA SER A 254 22.23 9.42 -3.97
C SER A 254 23.35 9.91 -3.05
N GLU A 255 23.15 11.03 -2.34
CA GLU A 255 24.14 11.60 -1.42
C GLU A 255 24.41 10.70 -0.21
N LYS A 256 23.40 9.93 0.21
CA LYS A 256 23.47 9.07 1.42
C LYS A 256 23.70 7.60 1.10
N GLY A 257 23.78 7.22 -0.18
CA GLY A 257 23.96 5.83 -0.60
C GLY A 257 22.79 4.93 -0.20
N LEU A 258 21.56 5.43 -0.33
CA LEU A 258 20.34 4.70 0.03
C LEU A 258 19.69 4.06 -1.20
N PHE A 259 19.32 2.79 -1.08
CA PHE A 259 18.49 2.10 -2.05
C PHE A 259 17.06 2.64 -2.00
N LEU A 260 16.48 3.02 -3.15
CA LEU A 260 15.10 3.51 -3.22
C LEU A 260 14.10 2.36 -3.38
N LEU A 261 13.17 2.22 -2.44
CA LEU A 261 12.01 1.33 -2.54
C LEU A 261 10.77 2.18 -2.76
N VAL A 262 10.23 2.24 -3.99
CA VAL A 262 9.16 3.18 -4.35
C VAL A 262 7.88 2.44 -4.70
N ASP A 263 6.89 2.53 -3.83
CA ASP A 263 5.55 1.95 -4.00
C ASP A 263 4.66 2.90 -4.81
N GLU A 264 4.50 2.58 -6.10
CA GLU A 264 3.75 3.37 -7.10
C GLU A 264 2.41 2.69 -7.48
N VAL A 265 1.82 1.91 -6.56
CA VAL A 265 0.58 1.17 -6.83
C VAL A 265 -0.63 2.04 -7.15
N TYR A 266 -0.64 3.31 -6.72
CA TYR A 266 -1.74 4.26 -6.97
C TYR A 266 -1.50 5.20 -8.16
N GLN A 267 -0.55 4.90 -9.05
CA GLN A 267 -0.16 5.81 -10.15
C GLN A 267 -1.31 6.23 -11.08
N ASP A 268 -2.31 5.37 -11.27
CA ASP A 268 -3.50 5.67 -12.09
C ASP A 268 -4.61 6.43 -11.34
N SER A 269 -4.40 6.73 -10.06
CA SER A 269 -5.38 7.35 -9.17
C SER A 269 -4.94 8.74 -8.76
N VAL A 270 -4.55 9.58 -9.71
CA VAL A 270 -4.20 11.00 -9.47
C VAL A 270 -5.32 11.89 -9.99
N TYR A 271 -5.89 12.71 -9.12
CA TYR A 271 -7.08 13.54 -9.41
C TYR A 271 -7.08 14.91 -8.74
N GLY A 272 -6.04 15.24 -7.96
CA GLY A 272 -5.81 16.56 -7.39
C GLY A 272 -5.60 17.63 -8.46
N GLU A 273 -5.98 18.86 -8.15
CA GLU A 273 -5.73 20.00 -9.03
C GLU A 273 -4.22 20.17 -9.25
N ASN A 274 -3.82 20.40 -10.51
CA ASN A 274 -2.43 20.55 -10.94
C ASN A 274 -1.48 19.42 -10.47
N SER A 275 -2.04 18.24 -10.19
CA SER A 275 -1.28 17.06 -9.79
C SER A 275 -1.05 16.17 -11.00
N GLU A 276 0.20 15.76 -11.22
CA GLU A 276 0.57 14.74 -12.20
C GLU A 276 1.34 13.61 -11.50
N PHE A 277 1.11 12.37 -11.94
CA PHE A 277 1.99 11.28 -11.53
C PHE A 277 3.33 11.39 -12.28
N VAL A 278 4.43 11.44 -11.52
CA VAL A 278 5.79 11.32 -12.05
C VAL A 278 6.43 10.11 -11.40
N SER A 279 6.76 9.09 -12.21
CA SER A 279 7.46 7.92 -11.71
C SER A 279 8.88 8.29 -11.26
N TYR A 280 9.37 7.63 -10.21
CA TYR A 280 10.74 7.81 -9.75
C TYR A 280 11.75 7.42 -10.83
N LYS A 281 11.44 6.39 -11.65
CA LYS A 281 12.26 6.01 -12.82
C LYS A 281 12.38 7.14 -13.82
N ARG A 282 11.26 7.79 -14.18
CA ARG A 282 11.27 8.93 -15.12
C ARG A 282 12.10 10.07 -14.57
N ALA A 283 11.84 10.50 -13.34
CA ALA A 283 12.57 11.60 -12.72
C ALA A 283 14.07 11.29 -12.61
N LEU A 284 14.45 10.08 -12.19
CA LEU A 284 15.83 9.63 -12.08
C LEU A 284 16.55 9.68 -13.44
N SER A 285 15.89 9.20 -14.48
CA SER A 285 16.45 9.19 -15.84
C SER A 285 16.63 10.60 -16.39
N GLU A 286 15.64 11.48 -16.18
CA GLU A 286 15.68 12.88 -16.62
C GLU A 286 16.72 13.73 -15.87
N MET A 287 17.08 13.35 -14.63
CA MET A 287 18.16 14.01 -13.89
C MET A 287 19.55 13.77 -14.51
N GLY A 288 19.70 12.74 -15.34
CA GLY A 288 20.94 12.41 -16.04
C GLY A 288 22.10 11.98 -15.12
N PRO A 289 23.30 11.77 -15.68
CA PRO A 289 24.48 11.40 -14.91
C PRO A 289 24.90 12.49 -13.90
N PRO A 290 25.43 12.10 -12.72
CA PRO A 290 25.70 10.72 -12.31
C PRO A 290 24.45 9.95 -11.87
N PHE A 291 23.38 10.64 -11.44
CA PHE A 291 22.22 10.04 -10.80
C PHE A 291 21.64 8.86 -11.59
N SER A 292 21.34 9.08 -12.87
CA SER A 292 20.67 8.10 -13.72
C SER A 292 21.44 6.77 -13.88
N GLY A 293 22.74 6.76 -13.61
CA GLY A 293 23.58 5.56 -13.68
C GLY A 293 24.07 5.02 -12.34
N THR A 294 23.74 5.65 -11.20
CA THR A 294 24.28 5.26 -9.90
C THR A 294 23.23 5.02 -8.82
N VAL A 295 22.04 5.62 -8.91
CA VAL A 295 21.00 5.44 -7.88
C VAL A 295 20.27 4.13 -8.12
N GLU A 296 20.35 3.23 -7.14
CA GLU A 296 19.62 1.97 -7.14
C GLU A 296 18.15 2.19 -6.75
N LEU A 297 17.24 1.63 -7.55
CA LEU A 297 15.80 1.83 -7.42
C LEU A 297 15.04 0.54 -7.69
N ALA A 298 14.05 0.24 -6.84
CA ALA A 298 12.98 -0.71 -7.10
C ALA A 298 11.63 0.02 -7.11
N SER A 299 10.95 0.01 -8.26
CA SER A 299 9.62 0.60 -8.43
C SER A 299 8.55 -0.49 -8.48
N PHE A 300 7.53 -0.39 -7.62
CA PHE A 300 6.50 -1.41 -7.47
C PHE A 300 5.14 -0.98 -8.02
N HIS A 301 4.44 -1.89 -8.70
CA HIS A 301 3.07 -1.66 -9.17
C HIS A 301 2.19 -2.93 -9.08
N SER A 302 0.86 -2.80 -9.17
CA SER A 302 -0.07 -3.91 -8.95
C SER A 302 -1.44 -3.70 -9.60
N VAL A 303 -2.05 -4.80 -10.06
CA VAL A 303 -3.45 -4.85 -10.51
C VAL A 303 -4.47 -4.61 -9.38
N SER A 304 -4.02 -4.63 -8.13
CA SER A 304 -4.91 -4.56 -6.97
C SER A 304 -5.53 -3.17 -6.78
N LYS A 305 -4.87 -2.14 -7.32
CA LYS A 305 -5.19 -0.73 -7.10
C LYS A 305 -5.43 -0.04 -8.45
N GLY A 306 -5.63 1.27 -8.42
CA GLY A 306 -5.93 2.02 -9.63
C GLY A 306 -7.30 1.66 -10.21
N PHE A 307 -7.47 2.05 -11.46
CA PHE A 307 -8.69 1.84 -12.23
C PHE A 307 -9.08 0.35 -12.37
N LEU A 308 -8.10 -0.56 -12.28
CA LEU A 308 -8.35 -1.98 -12.44
C LEU A 308 -9.00 -2.61 -11.18
N GLY A 309 -8.48 -2.31 -9.99
CA GLY A 309 -9.09 -2.70 -8.71
C GLY A 309 -9.17 -4.22 -8.43
N GLU A 310 -8.46 -5.06 -9.17
CA GLU A 310 -8.55 -6.53 -9.14
C GLU A 310 -7.71 -7.14 -7.99
N CYS A 311 -7.95 -6.71 -6.74
CA CYS A 311 -7.23 -7.15 -5.54
C CYS A 311 -7.10 -8.69 -5.43
N GLY A 312 -8.16 -9.42 -5.77
CA GLY A 312 -8.24 -10.88 -5.67
C GLY A 312 -7.39 -11.65 -6.68
N LEU A 313 -6.95 -11.02 -7.78
CA LEU A 313 -6.10 -11.67 -8.79
C LEU A 313 -4.63 -11.78 -8.37
N ARG A 314 -4.26 -11.13 -7.25
CA ARG A 314 -2.96 -11.24 -6.60
C ARG A 314 -1.77 -11.10 -7.55
N SER A 315 -1.71 -10.01 -8.33
CA SER A 315 -0.61 -9.78 -9.27
C SER A 315 0.01 -8.38 -9.17
N GLY A 316 1.31 -8.30 -9.42
CA GLY A 316 2.08 -7.07 -9.46
C GLY A 316 3.40 -7.27 -10.15
N TYR A 317 4.18 -6.20 -10.26
CA TYR A 317 5.55 -6.28 -10.74
C TYR A 317 6.46 -5.32 -9.97
N VAL A 318 7.75 -5.59 -10.04
CA VAL A 318 8.82 -4.67 -9.68
C VAL A 318 9.72 -4.44 -10.88
N GLU A 319 10.10 -3.20 -11.13
CA GLU A 319 11.19 -2.84 -12.05
C GLU A 319 12.40 -2.41 -11.24
N LEU A 320 13.57 -2.96 -11.57
CA LEU A 320 14.84 -2.70 -10.90
C LEU A 320 15.75 -1.84 -11.79
N VAL A 321 16.38 -0.82 -11.22
CA VAL A 321 17.22 0.14 -11.95
C VAL A 321 18.57 0.28 -11.24
N ASN A 322 19.66 0.20 -12.01
CA ASN A 322 21.06 0.35 -11.58
C ASN A 322 21.58 -0.66 -10.55
N LEU A 323 20.93 -1.81 -10.38
CA LEU A 323 21.43 -2.86 -9.48
C LEU A 323 22.69 -3.55 -10.03
N ASP A 324 23.57 -3.94 -9.12
CA ASP A 324 24.75 -4.74 -9.45
C ASP A 324 24.33 -6.07 -10.15
N PRO A 325 24.98 -6.45 -11.27
CA PRO A 325 24.65 -7.68 -12.00
C PRO A 325 24.71 -8.97 -11.16
N ALA A 326 25.59 -9.06 -10.17
CA ALA A 326 25.67 -10.21 -9.27
C ALA A 326 24.44 -10.27 -8.34
N VAL A 327 23.96 -9.11 -7.87
CA VAL A 327 22.71 -9.01 -7.10
C VAL A 327 21.50 -9.38 -7.97
N MET A 328 21.47 -8.93 -9.23
CA MET A 328 20.42 -9.29 -10.19
C MET A 328 20.31 -10.81 -10.39
N ASN A 329 21.44 -11.54 -10.46
CA ASN A 329 21.43 -13.01 -10.55
C ASN A 329 20.81 -13.67 -9.30
N TYR A 330 21.07 -13.12 -8.11
CA TYR A 330 20.45 -13.59 -6.88
C TYR A 330 18.94 -13.33 -6.87
N ILE A 331 18.52 -12.13 -7.27
CA ILE A 331 17.10 -11.76 -7.40
C ILE A 331 16.38 -12.67 -8.40
N GLN A 332 16.98 -12.94 -9.55
CA GLN A 332 16.43 -13.88 -10.53
C GLN A 332 16.17 -15.25 -9.91
N THR A 333 17.10 -15.76 -9.09
CA THR A 333 16.93 -17.03 -8.37
C THR A 333 15.80 -16.94 -7.34
N LEU A 334 15.76 -15.88 -6.55
CA LEU A 334 14.74 -15.65 -5.52
C LEU A 334 13.32 -15.59 -6.12
N PHE A 335 13.14 -14.83 -7.18
CA PHE A 335 11.84 -14.68 -7.85
C PHE A 335 11.42 -15.94 -8.63
N SER A 336 12.36 -16.81 -8.99
CA SER A 336 12.07 -18.07 -9.67
C SER A 336 11.71 -19.22 -8.71
N LYS A 337 12.02 -19.09 -7.41
CA LYS A 337 11.88 -20.16 -6.42
C LYS A 337 10.44 -20.53 -6.10
N ASP A 338 9.57 -19.53 -5.90
CA ASP A 338 8.21 -19.75 -5.37
C ASP A 338 7.15 -19.90 -6.47
N SER A 339 7.57 -20.05 -7.74
CA SER A 339 6.75 -19.87 -8.94
C SER A 339 6.15 -18.46 -9.04
N SER A 340 6.00 -17.96 -10.27
CA SER A 340 5.42 -16.64 -10.51
C SER A 340 3.92 -16.56 -10.13
N SER A 341 3.40 -15.33 -10.09
CA SER A 341 1.96 -15.03 -9.92
C SER A 341 1.07 -15.93 -10.79
N PRO A 342 -0.14 -16.33 -10.35
CA PRO A 342 -1.08 -17.07 -11.19
C PRO A 342 -1.28 -16.40 -12.56
N VAL A 343 -1.32 -17.19 -13.64
CA VAL A 343 -1.37 -16.67 -15.02
C VAL A 343 -2.51 -15.69 -15.26
N LEU A 344 -3.69 -15.91 -14.66
CA LEU A 344 -4.80 -14.96 -14.77
C LEU A 344 -4.46 -13.58 -14.21
N GLY A 345 -3.69 -13.52 -13.11
CA GLY A 345 -3.18 -12.29 -12.57
C GLY A 345 -2.13 -11.64 -13.47
N GLN A 346 -1.32 -12.43 -14.17
CA GLN A 346 -0.38 -11.91 -15.17
C GLN A 346 -1.10 -11.36 -16.40
N ILE A 347 -2.12 -12.06 -16.90
CA ILE A 347 -2.97 -11.56 -17.97
C ILE A 347 -3.61 -10.24 -17.56
N ALA A 348 -4.09 -10.12 -16.32
CA ALA A 348 -4.62 -8.85 -15.82
C ALA A 348 -3.57 -7.72 -15.80
N LEU A 349 -2.28 -8.02 -15.57
CA LEU A 349 -1.20 -7.04 -15.75
C LEU A 349 -1.07 -6.60 -17.22
N ASP A 350 -1.09 -7.54 -18.18
CA ASP A 350 -1.08 -7.18 -19.61
C ASP A 350 -2.23 -6.22 -19.94
N LEU A 351 -3.45 -6.54 -19.50
CA LEU A 351 -4.64 -5.73 -19.76
C LEU A 351 -4.59 -4.35 -19.08
N MET A 352 -3.95 -4.25 -17.91
CA MET A 352 -3.69 -2.98 -17.23
C MET A 352 -2.72 -2.11 -18.05
N THR A 353 -1.68 -2.72 -18.61
CA THR A 353 -0.57 -2.03 -19.30
C THR A 353 -0.85 -1.72 -20.77
N ASP A 354 -1.78 -2.44 -21.40
CA ASP A 354 -2.22 -2.26 -22.79
C ASP A 354 -3.76 -2.38 -22.88
N PRO A 355 -4.50 -1.40 -22.33
CA PRO A 355 -5.96 -1.39 -22.34
C PRO A 355 -6.52 -1.13 -23.76
N PRO A 356 -7.85 -1.28 -23.97
CA PRO A 356 -8.48 -0.90 -25.23
C PRO A 356 -8.18 0.56 -25.62
N LYS A 357 -8.07 0.82 -26.91
CA LYS A 357 -7.68 2.11 -27.50
C LYS A 357 -8.84 2.71 -28.32
N PRO A 358 -8.83 4.02 -28.61
CA PRO A 358 -9.79 4.62 -29.53
C PRO A 358 -9.87 3.83 -30.84
N GLY A 359 -11.07 3.36 -31.18
CA GLY A 359 -11.32 2.48 -32.33
C GLY A 359 -11.64 1.03 -31.95
N ASP A 360 -11.21 0.57 -30.77
CA ASP A 360 -11.56 -0.76 -30.27
C ASP A 360 -13.03 -0.81 -29.80
N PRO A 361 -13.78 -1.88 -30.10
CA PRO A 361 -15.18 -2.03 -29.69
C PRO A 361 -15.44 -1.84 -28.19
N SER A 362 -14.51 -2.24 -27.32
CA SER A 362 -14.67 -2.13 -25.86
C SER A 362 -14.25 -0.77 -25.29
N TYR A 363 -13.58 0.08 -26.07
CA TYR A 363 -13.03 1.36 -25.59
C TYR A 363 -14.07 2.34 -25.02
N PRO A 364 -15.23 2.58 -25.67
CA PRO A 364 -16.19 3.55 -25.15
C PRO A 364 -16.67 3.22 -23.72
N LEU A 365 -16.98 1.95 -23.46
CA LEU A 365 -17.39 1.49 -22.13
C LEU A 365 -16.22 1.53 -21.14
N TYR A 366 -15.04 1.08 -21.56
CA TYR A 366 -13.83 1.11 -20.72
C TYR A 366 -13.52 2.54 -20.25
N ASN A 367 -13.49 3.51 -21.16
CA ASN A 367 -13.19 4.90 -20.86
C ASN A 367 -14.26 5.59 -19.99
N GLN A 368 -15.55 5.25 -20.20
CA GLN A 368 -16.64 5.80 -19.41
C GLN A 368 -16.52 5.42 -17.92
N VAL A 369 -16.22 4.15 -17.64
CA VAL A 369 -16.09 3.68 -16.24
C VAL A 369 -14.92 4.37 -15.54
N GLY A 370 -13.78 4.55 -16.22
CA GLY A 370 -12.61 5.20 -15.61
C GLY A 370 -12.78 6.67 -15.33
N THR A 371 -13.46 7.37 -16.24
CA THR A 371 -13.80 8.78 -16.02
C THR A 371 -14.71 8.95 -14.81
N LEU A 372 -15.69 8.06 -14.64
CA LEU A 372 -16.62 8.11 -13.51
C LEU A 372 -15.93 7.81 -12.18
N GLU A 373 -15.04 6.83 -12.14
CA GLU A 373 -14.31 6.49 -10.91
C GLU A 373 -13.39 7.65 -10.47
N LEU A 374 -12.65 8.25 -11.39
CA LEU A 374 -11.84 9.43 -11.10
C LEU A 374 -12.69 10.64 -10.67
N TYR A 375 -13.88 10.79 -11.24
CA TYR A 375 -14.82 11.83 -10.82
C TYR A 375 -15.29 11.63 -9.37
N LEU A 376 -15.69 10.41 -8.99
CA LEU A 376 -16.11 10.08 -7.63
C LEU A 376 -14.99 10.32 -6.61
N LEU A 377 -13.77 9.94 -6.96
CA LEU A 377 -12.60 10.21 -6.13
C LEU A 377 -12.37 11.72 -5.95
N ARG A 378 -12.53 12.51 -7.01
CA ARG A 378 -12.39 13.97 -6.95
C ARG A 378 -13.47 14.66 -6.12
N THR A 379 -14.74 14.26 -6.24
CA THR A 379 -15.83 14.90 -5.49
C THR A 379 -15.77 14.62 -3.99
N SER A 380 -15.00 13.61 -3.59
CA SER A 380 -14.76 13.24 -2.21
C SER A 380 -13.77 14.17 -1.47
N GLN A 381 -13.31 15.31 -2.01
CA GLN A 381 -12.14 16.05 -1.48
C GLN A 381 -12.37 17.04 -0.30
N HIS A 382 -13.55 17.13 0.32
CA HIS A 382 -13.83 18.16 1.33
C HIS A 382 -14.35 17.60 2.67
N TYR A 383 -13.47 17.52 3.69
CA TYR A 383 -13.81 16.98 5.02
C TYR A 383 -13.40 17.87 6.19
N ASN A 384 -13.54 19.19 6.04
CA ASN A 384 -13.39 20.10 7.18
C ASN A 384 -14.75 20.29 7.85
N LEU A 385 -14.93 19.60 8.97
CA LEU A 385 -16.11 19.68 9.83
C LEU A 385 -15.64 20.04 11.24
N PRO A 386 -16.44 20.66 12.12
CA PRO A 386 -15.96 20.98 13.45
C PRO A 386 -15.55 19.69 14.19
N GLY A 387 -14.29 19.61 14.63
CA GLY A 387 -13.70 18.40 15.23
C GLY A 387 -12.92 17.50 14.26
N LEU A 388 -12.97 17.76 12.96
CA LEU A 388 -12.28 16.99 11.91
C LEU A 388 -11.55 17.92 10.93
N SER A 389 -10.30 17.61 10.60
CA SER A 389 -9.61 18.27 9.50
C SER A 389 -8.97 17.24 8.59
N CYS A 390 -9.02 17.49 7.29
CA CYS A 390 -8.37 16.64 6.30
C CYS A 390 -7.58 17.52 5.34
N PRO A 391 -6.27 17.31 5.20
CA PRO A 391 -5.53 17.92 4.11
C PRO A 391 -6.07 17.48 2.73
N PRO A 392 -5.81 18.25 1.67
CA PRO A 392 -6.23 17.89 0.32
C PRO A 392 -5.71 16.51 -0.11
N ILE A 393 -6.56 15.76 -0.80
CA ILE A 393 -6.28 14.41 -1.29
C ILE A 393 -5.99 14.49 -2.79
N GLY A 394 -4.72 14.42 -3.17
CA GLY A 394 -4.31 14.52 -4.58
C GLY A 394 -4.44 13.21 -5.36
N GLY A 395 -4.42 12.07 -4.67
CA GLY A 395 -4.51 10.76 -5.28
C GLY A 395 -4.75 9.61 -4.31
N GLY A 396 -4.74 8.38 -4.83
CA GLY A 396 -5.06 7.17 -4.07
C GLY A 396 -6.54 7.07 -3.70
N PHE A 397 -6.87 6.19 -2.76
CA PHE A 397 -8.27 5.88 -2.37
C PHE A 397 -8.60 6.23 -0.93
N TYR A 398 -7.72 6.93 -0.22
CA TYR A 398 -7.90 7.13 1.21
C TYR A 398 -7.82 8.59 1.61
N ALA A 399 -8.60 8.90 2.64
CA ALA A 399 -8.43 10.09 3.45
C ALA A 399 -7.79 9.70 4.77
N PHE A 400 -6.83 10.48 5.24
CA PHE A 400 -6.28 10.38 6.60
C PHE A 400 -6.71 11.60 7.40
N VAL A 401 -7.88 11.49 8.03
CA VAL A 401 -8.56 12.60 8.67
C VAL A 401 -8.10 12.74 10.10
N ARG A 402 -7.68 13.94 10.48
CA ARG A 402 -7.32 14.28 11.84
C ARG A 402 -8.54 14.52 12.70
N LEU A 403 -8.52 13.91 13.88
CA LEU A 403 -9.51 14.05 14.93
C LEU A 403 -9.04 15.07 15.96
N HIS A 404 -9.82 16.14 16.15
CA HIS A 404 -9.62 17.10 17.24
C HIS A 404 -10.42 16.66 18.46
N LEU A 405 -9.88 15.67 19.18
CA LEU A 405 -10.54 15.06 20.34
C LEU A 405 -10.48 15.98 21.56
N THR A 406 -11.56 16.00 22.35
CA THR A 406 -11.59 16.75 23.61
C THR A 406 -10.70 16.09 24.68
N PRO A 407 -10.20 16.86 25.68
CA PRO A 407 -9.49 16.28 26.81
C PRO A 407 -10.29 15.21 27.56
N LYS A 408 -11.62 15.38 27.65
CA LYS A 408 -12.54 14.38 28.25
C LYS A 408 -12.51 13.07 27.46
N SER A 409 -12.55 13.12 26.12
CA SER A 409 -12.49 11.94 25.26
C SER A 409 -11.14 11.22 25.37
N ILE A 410 -10.03 11.97 25.42
CA ILE A 410 -8.69 11.41 25.59
C ILE A 410 -8.53 10.77 26.98
N GLN A 411 -9.03 11.42 28.03
CA GLN A 411 -9.01 10.84 29.37
C GLN A 411 -9.85 9.57 29.43
N LYS A 412 -11.02 9.56 28.79
CA LYS A 412 -11.89 8.39 28.76
C LYS A 412 -11.27 7.20 28.03
N SER A 413 -10.55 7.44 26.93
CA SER A 413 -9.86 6.36 26.23
C SER A 413 -8.76 5.74 27.10
N LYS A 414 -8.02 6.58 27.86
CA LYS A 414 -7.01 6.12 28.82
C LYS A 414 -7.60 5.25 29.93
N GLU A 415 -8.74 5.64 30.49
CA GLU A 415 -9.47 4.83 31.49
C GLU A 415 -9.87 3.44 30.95
N LEU A 416 -10.16 3.35 29.65
CA LEU A 416 -10.53 2.12 28.97
C LEU A 416 -9.32 1.33 28.42
N GLY A 417 -8.09 1.82 28.61
CA GLY A 417 -6.89 1.20 28.07
C GLY A 417 -6.78 1.25 26.55
N LEU A 418 -7.49 2.16 25.89
CA LEU A 418 -7.53 2.31 24.43
C LEU A 418 -6.78 3.56 23.95
N GLN A 419 -6.18 3.47 22.76
CA GLN A 419 -5.72 4.66 22.06
C GLN A 419 -6.90 5.59 21.74
N PRO A 420 -6.73 6.93 21.80
CA PRO A 420 -7.85 7.87 21.62
C PRO A 420 -8.58 7.74 20.27
N ASP A 421 -7.85 7.51 19.18
CA ASP A 421 -8.42 7.23 17.85
C ASP A 421 -9.09 5.85 17.76
N THR A 422 -8.55 4.83 18.41
CA THR A 422 -9.20 3.51 18.53
C THR A 422 -10.52 3.61 19.28
N PHE A 423 -10.55 4.38 20.37
CA PHE A 423 -11.78 4.68 21.10
C PHE A 423 -12.80 5.41 20.21
N TYR A 424 -12.36 6.39 19.43
CA TYR A 424 -13.23 7.08 18.47
C TYR A 424 -13.79 6.12 17.40
N CYS A 425 -12.94 5.28 16.79
CA CYS A 425 -13.35 4.25 15.82
C CYS A 425 -14.35 3.25 16.42
N MET A 426 -14.15 2.83 17.68
CA MET A 426 -15.07 1.92 18.37
C MET A 426 -16.45 2.57 18.56
N LYS A 427 -16.48 3.84 18.95
CA LYS A 427 -17.71 4.61 19.07
C LYS A 427 -18.41 4.81 17.74
N LEU A 428 -17.64 5.14 16.69
CA LEU A 428 -18.13 5.28 15.32
C LEU A 428 -18.77 3.98 14.81
N LEU A 429 -18.18 2.83 15.15
CA LEU A 429 -18.73 1.52 14.85
C LEU A 429 -20.01 1.22 15.64
N GLU A 430 -19.97 1.36 16.97
CA GLU A 430 -21.09 0.98 17.84
C GLU A 430 -22.34 1.83 17.60
N GLU A 431 -22.17 3.14 17.44
CA GLU A 431 -23.26 4.11 17.36
C GLU A 431 -23.64 4.43 15.91
N GLY A 432 -22.64 4.50 15.02
CA GLY A 432 -22.82 4.87 13.62
C GLY A 432 -22.90 3.70 12.65
N GLY A 433 -22.48 2.50 13.05
CA GLY A 433 -22.39 1.35 12.16
C GLY A 433 -21.30 1.50 11.11
N VAL A 434 -20.27 2.33 11.36
CA VAL A 434 -19.19 2.58 10.40
C VAL A 434 -17.87 2.03 10.94
N LEU A 435 -17.25 1.13 10.18
CA LEU A 435 -15.93 0.60 10.49
C LEU A 435 -14.85 1.37 9.72
N THR A 436 -13.98 2.07 10.45
CA THR A 436 -12.78 2.77 9.97
C THR A 436 -11.52 2.14 10.58
N THR A 437 -10.33 2.52 10.08
CA THR A 437 -9.06 2.14 10.73
C THR A 437 -8.53 3.30 11.57
N PRO A 438 -8.14 3.09 12.84
CA PRO A 438 -7.57 4.14 13.67
C PRO A 438 -6.16 4.55 13.18
N GLY A 439 -5.81 5.82 13.35
CA GLY A 439 -4.55 6.41 12.91
C GLY A 439 -3.30 5.77 13.53
N CYS A 440 -3.42 5.28 14.77
CA CYS A 440 -2.35 4.60 15.48
C CYS A 440 -1.82 3.35 14.75
N GLU A 441 -2.61 2.73 13.87
CA GLU A 441 -2.20 1.62 13.00
C GLU A 441 -1.26 2.03 11.86
N TYR A 442 -1.12 3.33 11.61
CA TYR A 442 -0.23 3.86 10.58
C TYR A 442 1.01 4.55 11.15
N GLY A 443 1.07 4.69 12.48
CA GLY A 443 1.91 5.69 13.12
C GLY A 443 1.39 7.11 12.86
N GLN A 444 1.63 7.99 13.81
CA GLN A 444 1.26 9.41 13.75
C GLN A 444 2.13 10.20 14.72
N LYS A 445 2.17 11.52 14.55
CA LYS A 445 2.87 12.42 15.47
C LYS A 445 2.25 12.32 16.87
N GLU A 446 3.08 12.39 17.91
CA GLU A 446 2.57 12.37 19.27
C GLU A 446 1.60 13.53 19.53
N GLY A 447 0.49 13.23 20.22
CA GLY A 447 -0.57 14.20 20.49
C GLY A 447 -1.52 14.47 19.32
N THR A 448 -1.34 13.83 18.16
CA THR A 448 -2.31 13.85 17.06
C THR A 448 -3.00 12.50 16.91
N TYR A 449 -4.23 12.52 16.40
CA TYR A 449 -5.10 11.35 16.29
C TYR A 449 -5.79 11.38 14.95
N HIS A 450 -5.90 10.24 14.28
CA HIS A 450 -6.47 10.19 12.94
C HIS A 450 -7.40 8.99 12.75
N ILE A 451 -8.15 9.01 11.65
CA ILE A 451 -8.80 7.84 11.08
C ILE A 451 -8.45 7.75 9.60
N ARG A 452 -8.29 6.52 9.11
CA ARG A 452 -8.28 6.23 7.67
C ARG A 452 -9.64 5.69 7.25
N TYR A 453 -10.12 6.16 6.10
CA TYR A 453 -11.20 5.49 5.38
C TYR A 453 -11.01 5.56 3.87
N ASN A 454 -11.71 4.66 3.16
CA ASN A 454 -11.76 4.57 1.72
C ASN A 454 -12.74 5.61 1.13
N THR A 455 -12.26 6.47 0.24
CA THR A 455 -13.02 7.54 -0.42
C THR A 455 -13.89 7.07 -1.58
N GLN A 456 -13.74 5.82 -2.04
CA GLN A 456 -14.57 5.22 -3.09
C GLN A 456 -16.00 4.90 -2.63
N ILE A 457 -16.25 4.88 -1.31
CA ILE A 457 -17.57 4.58 -0.76
C ILE A 457 -18.36 5.89 -0.63
N ASP A 458 -19.31 6.07 -1.56
CA ASP A 458 -20.26 7.19 -1.53
C ASP A 458 -21.08 7.16 -0.22
N HIS A 459 -21.48 8.33 0.27
CA HIS A 459 -22.25 8.57 1.50
C HIS A 459 -21.53 8.73 2.84
N LEU A 460 -20.19 8.65 2.93
CA LEU A 460 -19.51 8.78 4.23
C LEU A 460 -19.74 10.16 4.91
N LEU A 461 -19.84 11.25 4.15
CA LEU A 461 -20.19 12.58 4.70
C LEU A 461 -21.50 12.54 5.50
N SER A 462 -22.54 11.89 4.95
CA SER A 462 -23.83 11.76 5.64
C SER A 462 -23.74 10.90 6.91
N LEU A 463 -22.82 9.92 6.93
CA LEU A 463 -22.58 9.06 8.08
C LEU A 463 -21.75 9.76 9.17
N LEU A 464 -20.68 10.46 8.81
CA LEU A 464 -19.89 11.27 9.74
C LEU A 464 -20.73 12.38 10.38
N ILE A 465 -21.66 12.98 9.61
CA ILE A 465 -22.65 13.93 10.13
C ILE A 465 -23.63 13.25 11.10
N ARG A 466 -24.13 12.04 10.80
CA ARG A 466 -25.01 11.29 11.71
C ARG A 466 -24.33 10.94 13.04
N VAL A 467 -23.05 10.61 13.03
CA VAL A 467 -22.36 10.25 14.28
C VAL A 467 -21.97 11.50 15.06
N ARG A 468 -21.74 12.64 14.40
CA ARG A 468 -21.59 13.95 15.06
C ARG A 468 -22.77 14.28 15.98
N SER A 469 -24.01 14.03 15.57
CA SER A 469 -25.19 14.25 16.43
C SER A 469 -25.18 13.40 17.71
N SER A 470 -24.42 12.31 17.74
CA SER A 470 -24.19 11.47 18.93
C SER A 470 -22.94 11.90 19.73
N PHE A 471 -21.94 12.49 19.06
CA PHE A 471 -20.68 12.98 19.66
C PHE A 471 -20.71 14.41 20.17
N SER A 472 -21.79 15.19 19.92
CA SER A 472 -22.09 16.37 20.71
C SER A 472 -22.42 15.93 22.13
N PHE A 473 -21.38 15.57 22.89
CA PHE A 473 -21.40 15.76 24.33
C PHE A 473 -21.71 17.23 24.53
N SER A 474 -22.92 17.48 25.02
CA SER A 474 -23.38 18.74 25.58
C SER A 474 -22.23 19.69 25.94
N GLU A 475 -22.02 20.70 25.10
CA GLU A 475 -21.45 21.97 25.55
C GLU A 475 -22.45 22.75 26.43
N SER A 476 -23.58 22.16 26.78
CA SER A 476 -24.49 22.64 27.82
C SER A 476 -24.07 22.11 29.20
N ASN A 477 -23.38 23.02 29.93
CA ASN A 477 -23.23 23.14 31.40
C ASN A 477 -22.83 21.91 32.22
#